data_AF-A0A966PUX7-F1
#
_entry.id   AF-A0A966PUX7-F1
#
_cell.length_a   1.000
_cell.length_b   1.000
_cell.length_c   1.000
_cell.angle_alpha   90.00
_cell.angle_beta   90.00
_cell.angle_gamma   90.00
#
_symmetry.space_group_name_H-M   'P 1'
#
loop_
_entity.id
_entity.type
_entity.pdbx_description
1 polymer ?
#
loop_
_entity_poly.entity_id
_entity_poly.type
_entity_poly.pdbx_seq_one_letter_code
_entity_poly.pdbx_strand_id
1 'polypeptide(L)'
;MSTEKKDKWIKYFQGKGDVDTFVRATGSVKNKSYLYDLEGKKTSTKLEHGEPILVKEREEYIIQGPFAHKLFIESSKGNGWLHVDNIDKGIGQRASIRLESNKLIGLGERMIVPMLNGEENVSCRIFKTAEKLAISILHGLENEPSVPDYIVDQVSQLFYDDVVYTQNSLISGNVDFKWNGSVSEIEKNSMGVYLGELLIGYMALVGKTECFSEPDIVKFPIEYFGVPENPAFSGIDSFIQYQDRGKNQDGGKFLISSKAGNKGASPSIWKNIMPYLKPNKLDSNTNATLEKLYNICKNIDGGKITGRKGMQYVYRYGVKEILNYEVGPTTRDGSGKEKAVVNPQDFYNVLKAGKPYPPVYDNIILDAIKIQKSLNSTEFKSASSTAVTTALEKGVGMSSFFCRYISDKLNNEINSLDKMRNTVSGRVVYQAYLNTPKFKKGKIYFTTKKATKASLITTGSKSGATKIDMSNTVNYNLIFEN
;
A
#
# COMPACT_ATOMS: atom_id res chain seq x y z
N MET A 1 -34.72 6.16 -27.32
CA MET A 1 -33.78 5.05 -27.63
C MET A 1 -32.75 4.99 -26.52
N SER A 2 -32.62 3.88 -25.80
CA SER A 2 -31.63 3.77 -24.71
C SER A 2 -30.23 3.56 -25.28
N THR A 3 -29.48 4.65 -25.44
CA THR A 3 -28.11 4.69 -25.95
C THR A 3 -27.16 3.79 -25.14
N GLU A 4 -27.30 3.75 -23.82
CA GLU A 4 -26.39 3.03 -22.91
C GLU A 4 -26.22 1.53 -23.21
N LYS A 5 -27.29 0.83 -23.59
CA LYS A 5 -27.26 -0.63 -23.83
C LYS A 5 -26.56 -0.99 -25.14
N LYS A 6 -26.79 -0.17 -26.17
CA LYS A 6 -26.12 -0.31 -27.47
C LYS A 6 -24.64 0.03 -27.32
N ASP A 7 -24.32 1.10 -26.58
CA ASP A 7 -22.94 1.52 -26.32
C ASP A 7 -22.15 0.44 -25.58
N LYS A 8 -22.77 -0.22 -24.59
CA LYS A 8 -22.18 -1.39 -23.92
C LYS A 8 -21.86 -2.51 -24.93
N TRP A 9 -22.77 -2.82 -25.84
CA TRP A 9 -22.53 -3.87 -26.84
C TRP A 9 -21.41 -3.52 -27.83
N ILE A 10 -21.43 -2.30 -28.37
CA ILE A 10 -20.38 -1.79 -29.26
C ILE A 10 -19.01 -1.90 -28.58
N LYS A 11 -18.94 -1.50 -27.31
CA LYS A 11 -17.69 -1.43 -26.58
C LYS A 11 -17.10 -2.80 -26.24
N TYR A 12 -17.93 -3.77 -25.84
CA TYR A 12 -17.46 -5.00 -25.22
C TYR A 12 -17.64 -6.26 -26.08
N PHE A 13 -18.54 -6.26 -27.07
CA PHE A 13 -18.89 -7.47 -27.81
C PHE A 13 -18.80 -7.33 -29.34
N GLN A 14 -19.02 -6.13 -29.90
CA GLN A 14 -18.98 -5.95 -31.35
C GLN A 14 -17.55 -6.14 -31.91
N GLY A 15 -17.39 -7.06 -32.86
CA GLY A 15 -16.13 -7.33 -33.56
C GLY A 15 -15.02 -7.88 -32.65
N LYS A 16 -15.40 -8.58 -31.58
CA LYS A 16 -14.48 -9.18 -30.59
C LYS A 16 -14.41 -10.70 -30.69
N GLY A 17 -15.08 -11.34 -31.64
CA GLY A 17 -15.29 -12.79 -31.62
C GLY A 17 -16.24 -13.21 -30.50
N ASP A 18 -16.23 -14.49 -30.17
CA ASP A 18 -16.91 -14.99 -28.99
C ASP A 18 -16.21 -14.44 -27.73
N VAL A 19 -17.00 -13.96 -26.76
CA VAL A 19 -16.48 -13.28 -25.57
C VAL A 19 -16.82 -14.07 -24.32
N ASP A 20 -15.80 -14.64 -23.69
CA ASP A 20 -15.94 -15.20 -22.34
C ASP A 20 -16.26 -14.09 -21.34
N THR A 21 -17.31 -14.29 -20.55
CA THR A 21 -17.76 -13.35 -19.52
C THR A 21 -18.60 -14.06 -18.45
N PHE A 22 -19.33 -13.30 -17.65
CA PHE A 22 -20.14 -13.80 -16.54
C PHE A 22 -21.52 -13.16 -16.53
N VAL A 23 -22.45 -13.86 -15.90
CA VAL A 23 -23.81 -13.35 -15.67
C VAL A 23 -23.77 -12.26 -14.60
N ARG A 24 -24.33 -11.09 -14.93
CA ARG A 24 -24.62 -10.01 -13.99
C ARG A 24 -26.07 -10.15 -13.50
N ALA A 25 -26.30 -10.19 -12.19
CA ALA A 25 -27.64 -10.03 -11.65
C ALA A 25 -27.79 -8.58 -11.21
N THR A 26 -28.68 -7.82 -11.84
CA THR A 26 -28.96 -6.44 -11.42
C THR A 26 -29.96 -6.46 -10.26
N GLY A 27 -29.60 -5.83 -9.14
CA GLY A 27 -30.26 -5.92 -7.82
C GLY A 27 -31.72 -5.43 -7.69
N SER A 28 -32.49 -5.32 -8.77
CA SER A 28 -33.94 -5.22 -8.64
C SER A 28 -34.54 -6.63 -8.54
N VAL A 29 -35.15 -6.92 -7.39
CA VAL A 29 -35.71 -8.21 -6.92
C VAL A 29 -36.74 -8.86 -7.89
N LYS A 30 -36.97 -8.32 -9.09
CA LYS A 30 -37.90 -8.87 -10.09
C LYS A 30 -37.26 -9.43 -11.37
N ASN A 31 -35.98 -9.19 -11.67
CA ASN A 31 -35.33 -9.76 -12.85
C ASN A 31 -34.13 -10.63 -12.50
N LYS A 32 -34.42 -11.84 -12.01
CA LYS A 32 -33.44 -12.94 -12.06
C LYS A 32 -32.95 -13.09 -13.52
N SER A 33 -31.68 -13.45 -13.71
CA SER A 33 -31.08 -13.69 -15.03
C SER A 33 -31.61 -14.99 -15.64
N TYR A 34 -32.83 -14.92 -16.20
CA TYR A 34 -33.43 -16.03 -16.92
C TYR A 34 -32.92 -16.09 -18.34
N LEU A 35 -32.65 -17.29 -18.81
CA LEU A 35 -32.48 -17.54 -20.24
C LEU A 35 -33.80 -17.36 -20.96
N TYR A 36 -33.72 -16.92 -22.20
CA TYR A 36 -34.80 -16.94 -23.16
C TYR A 36 -34.44 -17.97 -24.24
N ASP A 37 -35.40 -18.77 -24.67
CA ASP A 37 -35.20 -19.78 -25.70
C ASP A 37 -35.00 -19.16 -27.09
N LEU A 38 -34.84 -20.01 -28.11
CA LEU A 38 -34.63 -19.60 -29.51
C LEU A 38 -35.84 -18.87 -30.12
N GLU A 39 -37.00 -18.91 -29.46
CA GLU A 39 -38.21 -18.18 -29.85
C GLU A 39 -38.34 -16.85 -29.07
N GLY A 40 -37.43 -16.61 -28.12
CA GLY A 40 -37.39 -15.41 -27.28
C GLY A 40 -38.39 -15.46 -26.13
N LYS A 41 -38.89 -16.65 -25.79
CA LYS A 41 -39.74 -16.89 -24.63
C LYS A 41 -38.86 -17.21 -23.41
N LYS A 42 -39.25 -16.68 -22.26
CA LYS A 42 -38.54 -16.85 -21.00
C LYS A 42 -38.58 -18.33 -20.56
N THR A 43 -37.43 -18.91 -20.27
CA THR A 43 -37.31 -20.29 -19.78
C THR A 43 -37.35 -20.36 -18.25
N SER A 44 -37.43 -21.58 -17.70
CA SER A 44 -37.26 -21.84 -16.27
C SER A 44 -35.80 -21.82 -15.83
N THR A 45 -34.84 -21.86 -16.77
CA THR A 45 -33.41 -21.88 -16.48
C THR A 45 -32.95 -20.52 -15.95
N LYS A 46 -32.55 -20.53 -14.68
CA LYS A 46 -32.02 -19.38 -13.97
C LYS A 46 -30.50 -19.48 -13.93
N LEU A 47 -29.83 -18.46 -14.44
CA LEU A 47 -28.41 -18.28 -14.27
C LEU A 47 -28.14 -17.45 -13.02
N GLU A 48 -27.12 -17.86 -12.26
CA GLU A 48 -26.71 -17.17 -11.05
C GLU A 48 -25.72 -16.06 -11.36
N HIS A 49 -25.64 -15.07 -10.47
CA HIS A 49 -24.64 -14.03 -10.63
C HIS A 49 -23.23 -14.63 -10.58
N GLY A 50 -22.36 -14.23 -11.52
CA GLY A 50 -21.00 -14.75 -11.64
C GLY A 50 -20.92 -16.10 -12.33
N GLU A 51 -22.02 -16.64 -12.87
CA GLU A 51 -22.00 -17.86 -13.68
C GLU A 51 -21.26 -17.61 -15.01
N PRO A 52 -20.25 -18.42 -15.35
CA PRO A 52 -19.49 -18.25 -16.58
C PRO A 52 -20.37 -18.50 -17.80
N ILE A 53 -20.26 -17.60 -18.77
CA ILE A 53 -20.99 -17.65 -20.03
C ILE A 53 -20.09 -17.24 -21.18
N LEU A 54 -20.33 -17.82 -22.34
CA LEU A 54 -19.74 -17.40 -23.60
C LEU A 54 -20.77 -16.60 -24.37
N VAL A 55 -20.52 -15.31 -24.60
CA VAL A 55 -21.38 -14.49 -25.48
C VAL A 55 -20.95 -14.73 -26.91
N LYS A 56 -21.87 -15.20 -27.75
CA LYS A 56 -21.58 -15.47 -29.15
C LYS A 56 -21.49 -14.19 -29.95
N GLU A 57 -20.53 -14.13 -30.87
CA GLU A 57 -20.38 -13.00 -31.77
C GLU A 57 -21.65 -12.77 -32.59
N ARG A 58 -21.94 -11.50 -32.86
CA ARG A 58 -23.00 -11.10 -33.78
C ARG A 58 -22.69 -9.76 -34.43
N GLU A 59 -23.15 -9.58 -35.66
CA GLU A 59 -22.87 -8.38 -36.45
C GLU A 59 -23.72 -7.18 -36.05
N GLU A 60 -24.97 -7.41 -35.62
CA GLU A 60 -25.95 -6.34 -35.39
C GLU A 60 -26.55 -6.37 -33.98
N TYR A 61 -26.85 -5.20 -33.40
CA TYR A 61 -27.54 -5.08 -32.12
C TYR A 61 -29.06 -5.00 -32.27
N ILE A 62 -29.80 -5.94 -31.66
CA ILE A 62 -31.27 -5.96 -31.75
C ILE A 62 -31.88 -4.99 -30.74
N ILE A 63 -32.68 -4.05 -31.24
CA ILE A 63 -33.42 -3.07 -30.42
C ILE A 63 -34.93 -3.29 -30.39
N GLN A 64 -35.46 -4.23 -31.18
CA GLN A 64 -36.90 -4.50 -31.30
C GLN A 64 -37.20 -6.00 -31.32
N GLY A 65 -38.46 -6.36 -31.08
CA GLY A 65 -38.93 -7.75 -31.10
C GLY A 65 -38.55 -8.55 -29.85
N PRO A 66 -38.77 -9.88 -29.87
CA PRO A 66 -38.60 -10.74 -28.70
C PRO A 66 -37.15 -10.79 -28.18
N PHE A 67 -36.17 -10.49 -29.02
CA PHE A 67 -34.74 -10.46 -28.68
C PHE A 67 -34.19 -9.05 -28.41
N ALA A 68 -35.06 -8.03 -28.27
CA ALA A 68 -34.64 -6.67 -27.96
C ALA A 68 -33.70 -6.65 -26.76
N HIS A 69 -32.51 -6.07 -26.97
CA HIS A 69 -31.43 -5.92 -25.99
C HIS A 69 -30.85 -7.22 -25.44
N LYS A 70 -31.04 -8.37 -26.12
CA LYS A 70 -30.49 -9.66 -25.69
C LYS A 70 -29.32 -10.11 -26.57
N LEU A 71 -28.37 -10.81 -25.96
CA LEU A 71 -27.25 -11.47 -26.62
C LEU A 71 -27.41 -12.97 -26.45
N PHE A 72 -26.99 -13.74 -27.45
CA PHE A 72 -27.00 -15.20 -27.37
C PHE A 72 -25.78 -15.65 -26.58
N ILE A 73 -26.00 -16.56 -25.62
CA ILE A 73 -24.97 -17.04 -24.71
C ILE A 73 -24.99 -18.57 -24.61
N GLU A 74 -23.82 -19.14 -24.34
CA GLU A 74 -23.64 -20.54 -23.95
C GLU A 74 -23.23 -20.62 -22.47
N SER A 75 -23.81 -21.55 -21.72
CA SER A 75 -23.51 -21.77 -20.30
C SER A 75 -23.53 -23.27 -19.96
N SER A 76 -23.02 -23.64 -18.79
CA SER A 76 -23.11 -25.04 -18.32
C SER A 76 -24.55 -25.51 -18.07
N LYS A 77 -25.50 -24.59 -17.91
CA LYS A 77 -26.94 -24.86 -17.72
C LYS A 77 -27.74 -24.81 -19.03
N GLY A 78 -27.08 -24.59 -20.17
CA GLY A 78 -27.70 -24.54 -21.50
C GLY A 78 -27.46 -23.23 -22.23
N ASN A 79 -28.01 -23.16 -23.44
CA ASN A 79 -27.80 -22.05 -24.37
C ASN A 79 -29.09 -21.25 -24.55
N GLY A 80 -28.98 -19.95 -24.78
CA GLY A 80 -30.15 -19.10 -25.00
C GLY A 80 -29.81 -17.62 -25.02
N TRP A 81 -30.84 -16.79 -25.00
CA TRP A 81 -30.70 -15.34 -25.02
C TRP A 81 -30.73 -14.78 -23.60
N LEU A 82 -29.80 -13.87 -23.30
CA LEU A 82 -29.72 -13.17 -22.03
C LEU A 82 -29.72 -11.66 -22.27
N HIS A 83 -30.46 -10.91 -21.46
CA HIS A 83 -30.50 -9.46 -21.57
C HIS A 83 -29.11 -8.85 -21.33
N VAL A 84 -28.68 -7.87 -22.14
CA VAL A 84 -27.31 -7.31 -22.09
C VAL A 84 -26.96 -6.68 -20.75
N ASP A 85 -27.93 -6.16 -20.02
CA ASP A 85 -27.75 -5.64 -18.66
C ASP A 85 -27.34 -6.74 -17.67
N ASN A 86 -27.69 -8.00 -17.98
CA ASN A 86 -27.38 -9.18 -17.18
C ASN A 86 -26.10 -9.90 -17.64
N ILE A 87 -25.30 -9.26 -18.48
CA ILE A 87 -24.02 -9.79 -18.99
C ILE A 87 -22.91 -8.84 -18.55
N ASP A 88 -21.82 -9.36 -18.00
CA ASP A 88 -20.66 -8.55 -17.59
C ASP A 88 -19.74 -8.19 -18.79
N LYS A 89 -18.65 -7.46 -18.55
CA LYS A 89 -17.62 -7.16 -19.55
C LYS A 89 -16.78 -8.42 -19.84
N GLY A 90 -16.15 -8.48 -21.02
CA GLY A 90 -15.28 -9.61 -21.39
C GLY A 90 -14.09 -9.82 -20.44
N ILE A 91 -13.72 -11.08 -20.21
CA ILE A 91 -12.54 -11.46 -19.42
C ILE A 91 -11.28 -10.84 -20.07
N GLY A 92 -10.45 -10.15 -19.28
CA GLY A 92 -9.22 -9.51 -19.76
C GLY A 92 -9.34 -8.05 -20.20
N GLN A 93 -10.55 -7.49 -20.33
CA GLN A 93 -10.77 -6.05 -20.62
C GLN A 93 -10.99 -5.19 -19.36
N ARG A 94 -10.67 -5.73 -18.18
CA ARG A 94 -10.95 -5.08 -16.90
C ARG A 94 -9.79 -4.17 -16.51
N ALA A 95 -10.07 -2.87 -16.42
CA ALA A 95 -9.15 -1.89 -15.88
C ALA A 95 -8.74 -2.26 -14.45
N SER A 96 -7.50 -1.96 -14.07
CA SER A 96 -7.08 -2.09 -12.67
C SER A 96 -7.95 -1.18 -11.79
N ILE A 97 -8.47 -1.73 -10.68
CA ILE A 97 -9.18 -0.94 -9.67
C ILE A 97 -8.21 0.12 -9.13
N ARG A 98 -8.58 1.40 -9.23
CA ARG A 98 -7.79 2.53 -8.74
C ARG A 98 -8.51 3.15 -7.55
N LEU A 99 -8.38 2.52 -6.40
CA LEU A 99 -8.98 2.98 -5.16
C LEU A 99 -7.94 3.72 -4.32
N GLU A 100 -8.40 4.67 -3.51
CA GLU A 100 -7.62 5.27 -2.44
C GLU A 100 -8.45 5.17 -1.16
N SER A 101 -7.80 4.86 -0.03
CA SER A 101 -8.50 4.60 1.24
C SER A 101 -9.28 5.84 1.74
N ASN A 102 -8.84 7.05 1.38
CA ASN A 102 -9.54 8.31 1.65
C ASN A 102 -10.95 8.38 1.04
N LYS A 103 -11.19 7.71 -0.10
CA LYS A 103 -12.52 7.66 -0.76
C LYS A 103 -13.49 6.77 -0.01
N LEU A 104 -12.98 5.77 0.72
CA LEU A 104 -13.79 4.80 1.47
C LEU A 104 -14.19 5.28 2.87
N ILE A 105 -13.56 6.35 3.38
CA ILE A 105 -13.79 6.86 4.74
C ILE A 105 -14.65 8.14 4.79
N GLY A 106 -15.19 8.57 3.63
CA GLY A 106 -15.82 9.88 3.46
C GLY A 106 -17.03 10.15 4.38
N LEU A 107 -17.75 9.11 4.81
CA LEU A 107 -18.91 9.23 5.69
C LEU A 107 -18.55 9.16 7.19
N GLY A 108 -17.27 9.03 7.54
CA GLY A 108 -16.82 9.07 8.92
C GLY A 108 -16.97 10.46 9.55
N GLU A 109 -17.19 10.49 10.87
CA GLU A 109 -17.22 11.74 11.64
C GLU A 109 -15.81 12.35 11.63
N ARG A 110 -15.70 13.65 11.29
CA ARG A 110 -14.41 14.33 11.25
C ARG A 110 -13.99 14.70 12.67
N MET A 111 -12.76 14.33 13.04
CA MET A 111 -12.18 14.65 14.35
C MET A 111 -10.74 15.11 14.16
N ILE A 112 -10.34 16.17 14.89
CA ILE A 112 -8.93 16.54 15.02
C ILE A 112 -8.36 15.80 16.22
N VAL A 113 -7.42 14.90 15.97
CA VAL A 113 -6.69 14.18 17.02
C VAL A 113 -5.51 15.06 17.44
N PRO A 114 -5.44 15.53 18.70
CA PRO A 114 -4.42 16.50 19.13
C PRO A 114 -2.99 16.00 18.94
N MET A 115 -2.77 14.70 19.10
CA MET A 115 -1.48 14.05 18.90
C MET A 115 -1.70 12.64 18.35
N LEU A 116 -1.13 12.35 17.19
CA LEU A 116 -1.16 11.03 16.56
C LEU A 116 0.21 10.73 15.93
N ASN A 117 0.83 9.60 16.33
CA ASN A 117 2.18 9.21 15.89
C ASN A 117 3.27 10.31 15.99
N GLY A 118 3.13 11.24 16.93
CA GLY A 118 4.07 12.36 17.12
C GLY A 118 3.83 13.56 16.20
N GLU A 119 2.75 13.56 15.42
CA GLU A 119 2.24 14.73 14.70
C GLU A 119 1.07 15.35 15.48
N GLU A 120 1.04 16.68 15.55
CA GLU A 120 0.00 17.46 16.22
C GLU A 120 -1.19 17.74 15.29
N ASN A 121 -2.39 17.81 15.87
CA ASN A 121 -3.62 18.24 15.19
C ASN A 121 -3.91 17.48 13.88
N VAL A 122 -3.87 16.15 13.94
CA VAL A 122 -4.08 15.30 12.77
C VAL A 122 -5.58 15.17 12.48
N SER A 123 -5.98 15.54 11.26
CA SER A 123 -7.36 15.38 10.79
C SER A 123 -7.65 13.91 10.48
N CYS A 124 -8.66 13.36 11.12
CA CYS A 124 -9.07 11.95 10.99
C CYS A 124 -10.57 11.83 10.72
N ARG A 125 -10.93 10.70 10.09
CA ARG A 125 -12.30 10.19 10.04
C ARG A 125 -12.45 9.09 11.08
N ILE A 126 -13.48 9.18 11.91
CA ILE A 126 -13.73 8.21 12.97
C ILE A 126 -15.07 7.49 12.79
N PHE A 127 -15.10 6.25 13.26
CA PHE A 127 -16.23 5.33 13.19
C PHE A 127 -16.44 4.68 14.55
N LYS A 128 -17.56 5.00 15.19
CA LYS A 128 -17.95 4.47 16.51
C LYS A 128 -18.60 3.08 16.43
N THR A 129 -19.10 2.70 15.26
CA THR A 129 -19.76 1.40 15.02
C THR A 129 -19.28 0.78 13.72
N ALA A 130 -19.30 -0.55 13.66
CA ALA A 130 -19.00 -1.29 12.43
C ALA A 130 -19.94 -0.89 11.28
N GLU A 131 -21.18 -0.52 11.59
CA GLU A 131 -22.20 -0.12 10.62
C GLU A 131 -21.79 1.13 9.85
N LYS A 132 -21.38 2.17 10.58
CA LYS A 132 -20.96 3.44 9.98
C LYS A 132 -19.75 3.23 9.08
N LEU A 133 -18.83 2.34 9.48
CA LEU A 133 -17.68 2.00 8.67
C LEU A 133 -18.08 1.22 7.41
N ALA A 134 -18.95 0.21 7.53
CA ALA A 134 -19.46 -0.55 6.40
C ALA A 134 -20.20 0.35 5.38
N ILE A 135 -21.08 1.22 5.86
CA ILE A 135 -21.81 2.20 5.02
C ILE A 135 -20.83 3.12 4.29
N SER A 136 -19.82 3.64 4.99
CA SER A 136 -18.79 4.49 4.37
C SER A 136 -17.99 3.76 3.29
N ILE A 137 -17.58 2.52 3.56
CA ILE A 137 -16.86 1.69 2.60
C ILE A 137 -17.70 1.48 1.36
N LEU A 138 -18.94 1.03 1.50
CA LEU A 138 -19.83 0.75 0.37
C LEU A 138 -20.13 2.00 -0.44
N HIS A 139 -20.45 3.11 0.22
CA HIS A 139 -20.64 4.39 -0.45
C HIS A 139 -19.41 4.83 -1.24
N GLY A 140 -18.20 4.63 -0.69
CA GLY A 140 -16.96 4.93 -1.39
C GLY A 140 -16.70 4.03 -2.60
N LEU A 141 -17.06 2.74 -2.51
CA LEU A 141 -16.95 1.79 -3.62
C LEU A 141 -17.95 2.09 -4.74
N GLU A 142 -19.20 2.42 -4.39
CA GLU A 142 -20.27 2.77 -5.35
C GLU A 142 -19.95 4.03 -6.16
N ASN A 143 -19.30 5.00 -5.52
CA ASN A 143 -18.94 6.27 -6.16
C ASN A 143 -17.59 6.23 -6.88
N GLU A 144 -16.86 5.12 -6.86
CA GLU A 144 -15.58 4.98 -7.56
C GLU A 144 -15.78 4.35 -8.95
N PRO A 145 -15.61 5.09 -10.06
CA PRO A 145 -15.90 4.58 -11.41
C PRO A 145 -15.03 3.39 -11.83
N SER A 146 -13.87 3.20 -11.19
CA SER A 146 -12.99 2.07 -11.45
C SER A 146 -13.41 0.78 -10.72
N VAL A 147 -14.35 0.85 -9.77
CA VAL A 147 -14.87 -0.31 -9.04
C VAL A 147 -16.13 -0.84 -9.77
N PRO A 148 -16.12 -2.09 -10.24
CA PRO A 148 -17.31 -2.69 -10.84
C PRO A 148 -18.40 -2.99 -9.82
N ASP A 149 -19.67 -2.86 -10.23
CA ASP A 149 -20.84 -3.12 -9.37
C ASP A 149 -20.81 -4.52 -8.71
N TYR A 150 -20.31 -5.55 -9.39
CA TYR A 150 -20.22 -6.90 -8.80
C TYR A 150 -19.22 -7.01 -7.65
N ILE A 151 -18.24 -6.10 -7.56
CA ILE A 151 -17.33 -5.99 -6.40
C ILE A 151 -18.09 -5.35 -5.25
N VAL A 152 -18.84 -4.28 -5.52
CA VAL A 152 -19.70 -3.62 -4.52
C VAL A 152 -20.68 -4.64 -3.93
N ASP A 153 -21.38 -5.39 -4.77
CA ASP A 153 -22.35 -6.41 -4.35
C ASP A 153 -21.72 -7.46 -3.43
N GLN A 154 -20.49 -7.91 -3.72
CA GLN A 154 -19.77 -8.88 -2.89
C GLN A 154 -19.27 -8.32 -1.57
N VAL A 155 -18.81 -7.06 -1.58
CA VAL A 155 -18.45 -6.38 -0.33
C VAL A 155 -19.70 -6.10 0.50
N SER A 156 -20.84 -5.82 -0.12
CA SER A 156 -22.12 -5.64 0.58
C SER A 156 -22.55 -6.92 1.29
N GLN A 157 -22.39 -8.09 0.66
CA GLN A 157 -22.70 -9.39 1.28
C GLN A 157 -21.79 -9.73 2.48
N LEU A 158 -20.61 -9.12 2.59
CA LEU A 158 -19.80 -9.23 3.80
C LEU A 158 -20.47 -8.51 4.97
N PHE A 159 -21.07 -7.34 4.72
CA PHE A 159 -21.61 -6.48 5.77
C PHE A 159 -23.06 -6.82 6.13
N TYR A 160 -23.85 -7.29 5.18
CA TYR A 160 -25.28 -7.56 5.34
C TYR A 160 -25.65 -8.98 4.92
N ASP A 161 -26.55 -9.61 5.68
CA ASP A 161 -27.07 -10.95 5.36
C ASP A 161 -28.02 -10.96 4.16
N ASP A 162 -28.58 -9.80 3.80
CA ASP A 162 -29.43 -9.59 2.63
C ASP A 162 -28.87 -8.45 1.76
N VAL A 163 -28.96 -8.60 0.43
CA VAL A 163 -28.40 -7.65 -0.57
C VAL A 163 -29.18 -6.32 -0.62
N VAL A 164 -30.30 -6.22 0.11
CA VAL A 164 -31.11 -5.01 0.12
C VAL A 164 -30.62 -4.07 1.23
N TYR A 165 -29.98 -2.98 0.80
CA TYR A 165 -29.71 -1.76 1.58
C TYR A 165 -31.02 -1.15 2.11
N THR A 166 -31.61 -1.78 3.11
CA THR A 166 -32.54 -1.08 4.00
C THR A 166 -31.75 -0.73 5.24
N GLN A 167 -31.87 0.52 5.71
CA GLN A 167 -31.22 1.05 6.91
C GLN A 167 -31.54 0.27 8.21
N ASN A 168 -32.23 -0.88 8.11
CA ASN A 168 -32.70 -1.72 9.20
C ASN A 168 -32.19 -3.19 9.14
N SER A 169 -31.29 -3.53 8.20
CA SER A 169 -30.68 -4.88 8.17
C SER A 169 -29.45 -4.91 9.08
N LEU A 170 -29.51 -5.75 10.12
CA LEU A 170 -28.42 -5.97 11.08
C LEU A 170 -27.13 -6.35 10.36
N ILE A 171 -26.00 -5.79 10.81
CA ILE A 171 -24.68 -6.23 10.36
C ILE A 171 -24.55 -7.71 10.73
N SER A 172 -24.33 -8.55 9.72
CA SER A 172 -24.21 -10.00 9.88
C SER A 172 -23.07 -10.43 10.82
N GLY A 173 -22.07 -9.56 10.96
CA GLY A 173 -20.81 -9.90 11.59
C GLY A 173 -20.07 -11.00 10.83
N ASN A 174 -20.33 -11.18 9.54
CA ASN A 174 -19.65 -12.18 8.73
C ASN A 174 -18.14 -11.90 8.68
N VAL A 175 -17.36 -12.96 8.85
CA VAL A 175 -15.89 -12.95 8.75
C VAL A 175 -15.39 -13.48 7.40
N ASP A 176 -16.32 -13.95 6.57
CA ASP A 176 -16.06 -14.60 5.30
C ASP A 176 -16.66 -13.81 4.14
N PHE A 177 -15.81 -13.44 3.18
CA PHE A 177 -16.13 -13.08 1.81
C PHE A 177 -16.59 -14.28 1.00
N LYS A 178 -17.60 -14.07 0.16
CA LYS A 178 -17.94 -15.00 -0.93
C LYS A 178 -17.46 -14.41 -2.24
N TRP A 179 -16.20 -14.66 -2.60
CA TRP A 179 -15.71 -14.27 -3.91
C TRP A 179 -16.47 -15.03 -4.99
N ASN A 180 -17.15 -14.32 -5.88
CA ASN A 180 -17.70 -14.95 -7.06
C ASN A 180 -16.56 -15.37 -8.02
N GLY A 181 -16.83 -16.35 -8.88
CA GLY A 181 -15.85 -16.82 -9.88
C GLY A 181 -15.43 -15.74 -10.86
N SER A 182 -16.23 -14.66 -10.97
CA SER A 182 -15.91 -13.54 -11.83
C SER A 182 -14.80 -12.64 -11.27
N VAL A 183 -14.56 -12.55 -9.95
CA VAL A 183 -13.51 -11.66 -9.44
C VAL A 183 -12.12 -12.22 -9.74
N SER A 184 -11.36 -11.52 -10.57
CA SER A 184 -10.00 -11.92 -10.91
C SER A 184 -9.05 -11.80 -9.72
N GLU A 185 -7.95 -12.53 -9.75
CA GLU A 185 -6.91 -12.43 -8.72
C GLU A 185 -6.30 -11.03 -8.61
N ILE A 186 -6.24 -10.27 -9.70
CA ILE A 186 -5.76 -8.89 -9.72
C ILE A 186 -6.73 -7.98 -8.94
N GLU A 187 -8.03 -8.16 -9.12
CA GLU A 187 -9.06 -7.42 -8.37
C GLU A 187 -9.05 -7.80 -6.90
N LYS A 188 -8.96 -9.08 -6.56
CA LYS A 188 -8.80 -9.53 -5.16
C LYS A 188 -7.56 -8.93 -4.52
N ASN A 189 -6.42 -8.92 -5.22
CA ASN A 189 -5.20 -8.29 -4.70
C ASN A 189 -5.41 -6.79 -4.46
N SER A 190 -6.04 -6.09 -5.40
CA SER A 190 -6.31 -4.65 -5.29
C SER A 190 -7.24 -4.34 -4.12
N MET A 191 -8.32 -5.11 -3.98
CA MET A 191 -9.22 -5.01 -2.84
C MET A 191 -8.49 -5.32 -1.52
N GLY A 192 -7.65 -6.35 -1.48
CA GLY A 192 -6.87 -6.67 -0.29
C GLY A 192 -5.96 -5.53 0.18
N VAL A 193 -5.40 -4.75 -0.76
CA VAL A 193 -4.58 -3.55 -0.45
C VAL A 193 -5.43 -2.46 0.21
N TYR A 194 -6.48 -2.00 -0.47
CA TYR A 194 -7.21 -0.80 -0.01
C TYR A 194 -8.29 -1.10 1.03
N LEU A 195 -9.05 -2.17 0.83
CA LEU A 195 -10.10 -2.56 1.76
C LEU A 195 -9.52 -3.21 3.02
N GLY A 196 -8.38 -3.90 2.92
CA GLY A 196 -7.70 -4.53 4.06
C GLY A 196 -7.37 -3.57 5.20
N GLU A 197 -7.02 -2.31 4.89
CA GLU A 197 -6.73 -1.25 5.86
C GLU A 197 -7.94 -0.87 6.73
N LEU A 198 -9.15 -1.05 6.19
CA LEU A 198 -10.41 -0.75 6.86
C LEU A 198 -11.06 -2.00 7.47
N LEU A 199 -10.85 -3.18 6.88
CA LEU A 199 -11.38 -4.44 7.40
C LEU A 199 -10.86 -4.77 8.79
N ILE A 200 -9.63 -4.36 9.14
CA ILE A 200 -9.14 -4.50 10.51
C ILE A 200 -10.01 -3.71 11.49
N GLY A 201 -10.38 -2.47 11.15
CA GLY A 201 -11.26 -1.63 11.95
C GLY A 201 -12.66 -2.21 12.06
N TYR A 202 -13.21 -2.70 10.94
CA TYR A 202 -14.51 -3.35 10.92
C TYR A 202 -14.54 -4.60 11.81
N MET A 203 -13.58 -5.52 11.64
CA MET A 203 -13.50 -6.74 12.46
C MET A 203 -13.29 -6.42 13.94
N ALA A 204 -12.55 -5.35 14.23
CA ALA A 204 -12.38 -4.88 15.59
C ALA A 204 -13.68 -4.35 16.19
N LEU A 205 -14.42 -3.52 15.46
CA LEU A 205 -15.70 -2.95 15.90
C LEU A 205 -16.81 -4.02 16.03
N VAL A 206 -16.77 -5.09 15.24
CA VAL A 206 -17.67 -6.26 15.41
C VAL A 206 -17.24 -7.15 16.58
N GLY A 207 -15.98 -7.07 17.02
CA GLY A 207 -15.44 -7.90 18.11
C GLY A 207 -15.01 -9.31 17.69
N LYS A 208 -14.63 -9.52 16.42
CA LYS A 208 -14.24 -10.83 15.87
C LYS A 208 -12.79 -11.17 16.16
N THR A 209 -12.54 -11.72 17.35
CA THR A 209 -11.18 -12.04 17.82
C THR A 209 -10.47 -13.12 16.99
N GLU A 210 -11.22 -14.04 16.38
CA GLU A 210 -10.74 -15.13 15.54
C GLU A 210 -10.08 -14.65 14.23
N CYS A 211 -10.33 -13.39 13.84
CA CYS A 211 -9.71 -12.76 12.69
C CYS A 211 -8.28 -12.29 12.96
N PHE A 212 -7.75 -12.43 14.18
CA PHE A 212 -6.45 -11.88 14.58
C PHE A 212 -5.53 -12.97 15.15
N SER A 213 -4.24 -12.94 14.81
CA SER A 213 -3.24 -13.82 15.45
C SER A 213 -2.95 -13.43 16.89
N GLU A 214 -2.92 -12.12 17.19
CA GLU A 214 -2.87 -11.58 18.55
C GLU A 214 -4.21 -10.86 18.85
N PRO A 215 -5.09 -11.43 19.69
CA PRO A 215 -6.42 -10.86 19.97
C PRO A 215 -6.38 -9.65 20.91
N ASP A 216 -5.19 -9.28 21.43
CA ASP A 216 -5.00 -8.10 22.28
C ASP A 216 -5.59 -6.83 21.65
N ILE A 217 -5.56 -6.72 20.32
CA ILE A 217 -6.10 -5.59 19.52
C ILE A 217 -7.63 -5.44 19.61
N VAL A 218 -8.33 -6.43 20.13
CA VAL A 218 -9.80 -6.44 20.28
C VAL A 218 -10.24 -6.92 21.66
N LYS A 219 -9.29 -7.01 22.61
CA LYS A 219 -9.54 -7.51 23.96
C LYS A 219 -10.44 -6.58 24.79
N PHE A 220 -10.56 -5.32 24.39
CA PHE A 220 -11.13 -4.27 25.21
C PHE A 220 -12.21 -3.48 24.48
N PRO A 221 -13.16 -2.86 25.22
CA PRO A 221 -14.21 -2.05 24.62
C PRO A 221 -13.65 -0.90 23.79
N ILE A 222 -14.05 -0.85 22.52
CA ILE A 222 -13.60 0.16 21.55
C ILE A 222 -14.53 1.37 21.65
N GLU A 223 -13.94 2.56 21.74
CA GLU A 223 -14.67 3.83 21.65
C GLU A 223 -14.91 4.21 20.19
N TYR A 224 -13.86 4.14 19.35
CA TYR A 224 -13.95 4.32 17.91
C TYR A 224 -12.72 3.77 17.18
N PHE A 225 -12.91 3.49 15.90
CA PHE A 225 -11.84 3.29 14.92
C PHE A 225 -11.58 4.61 14.17
N GLY A 226 -10.32 4.97 13.96
CA GLY A 226 -9.92 6.21 13.30
C GLY A 226 -8.96 6.00 12.14
N VAL A 227 -9.12 6.79 11.08
CA VAL A 227 -8.27 6.79 9.88
C VAL A 227 -7.81 8.22 9.58
N PRO A 228 -6.49 8.49 9.46
CA PRO A 228 -6.00 9.79 9.00
C PRO A 228 -6.54 10.15 7.61
N GLU A 229 -6.96 11.40 7.41
CA GLU A 229 -7.44 11.84 6.08
C GLU A 229 -6.31 11.99 5.05
N ASN A 230 -5.06 12.14 5.52
CA ASN A 230 -3.89 12.17 4.66
C ASN A 230 -3.42 10.72 4.36
N PRO A 231 -3.58 10.21 3.13
CA PRO A 231 -3.14 8.85 2.78
C PRO A 231 -1.61 8.69 2.81
N ALA A 232 -0.86 9.78 2.87
CA ALA A 232 0.59 9.78 3.05
C ALA A 232 1.03 9.98 4.51
N PHE A 233 0.12 9.83 5.48
CA PHE A 233 0.45 9.93 6.90
C PHE A 233 1.50 8.89 7.27
N SER A 234 2.54 9.31 8.01
CA SER A 234 3.72 8.47 8.16
C SER A 234 3.47 7.34 9.15
N GLY A 235 3.67 6.10 8.71
CA GLY A 235 3.93 4.95 9.59
C GLY A 235 2.72 4.34 10.29
N ILE A 236 1.52 4.90 10.12
CA ILE A 236 0.26 4.31 10.56
C ILE A 236 -0.80 4.55 9.47
N ASP A 237 -1.68 3.58 9.28
CA ASP A 237 -2.77 3.63 8.31
C ASP A 237 -4.11 3.85 9.03
N SER A 238 -4.23 3.39 10.28
CA SER A 238 -5.40 3.58 11.13
C SER A 238 -5.06 3.43 12.62
N PHE A 239 -6.04 3.63 13.49
CA PHE A 239 -5.90 3.39 14.93
C PHE A 239 -7.22 3.00 15.59
N ILE A 240 -7.14 2.33 16.73
CA ILE A 240 -8.28 1.99 17.60
C ILE A 240 -8.12 2.77 18.91
N GLN A 241 -9.15 3.54 19.26
CA GLN A 241 -9.28 4.16 20.58
C GLN A 241 -10.12 3.24 21.46
N TYR A 242 -9.60 2.83 22.63
CA TYR A 242 -10.38 2.13 23.63
C TYR A 242 -11.05 3.09 24.59
N GLN A 243 -12.19 2.66 25.12
CA GLN A 243 -12.87 3.38 26.19
C GLN A 243 -11.95 3.45 27.43
N ASP A 244 -12.01 4.59 28.12
CA ASP A 244 -11.38 4.78 29.41
C ASP A 244 -11.97 3.80 30.44
N ARG A 245 -11.09 3.16 31.22
CA ARG A 245 -11.45 2.15 32.22
C ARG A 245 -11.19 2.62 33.65
N GLY A 246 -10.96 3.92 33.85
CA GLY A 246 -10.87 4.55 35.15
C GLY A 246 -9.47 4.51 35.78
N LYS A 247 -9.42 4.93 37.05
CA LYS A 247 -8.33 5.65 37.77
C LYS A 247 -6.86 5.20 37.63
N ASN A 248 -6.53 4.09 36.98
CA ASN A 248 -5.14 3.64 36.77
C ASN A 248 -4.86 3.09 35.35
N GLN A 249 -5.81 3.19 34.41
CA GLN A 249 -5.64 2.75 33.02
C GLN A 249 -6.38 3.70 32.08
N ASP A 250 -5.67 4.74 31.61
CA ASP A 250 -6.18 5.61 30.55
C ASP A 250 -6.63 4.76 29.35
N GLY A 251 -7.75 5.14 28.73
CA GLY A 251 -8.19 4.61 27.45
C GLY A 251 -7.04 4.68 26.43
N GLY A 252 -6.50 3.52 26.05
CA GLY A 252 -5.32 3.45 25.19
C GLY A 252 -5.65 3.66 23.72
N LYS A 253 -4.67 4.14 22.95
CA LYS A 253 -4.69 4.13 21.48
C LYS A 253 -3.80 3.02 20.96
N PHE A 254 -4.34 2.14 20.13
CA PHE A 254 -3.55 1.20 19.34
C PHE A 254 -3.38 1.74 17.94
N LEU A 255 -2.15 2.10 17.60
CA LEU A 255 -1.80 2.56 16.27
C LEU A 255 -1.58 1.34 15.37
N ILE A 256 -2.09 1.38 14.15
CA ILE A 256 -2.10 0.24 13.24
C ILE A 256 -1.43 0.65 11.94
N SER A 257 -0.42 -0.12 11.53
CA SER A 257 0.03 -0.13 10.13
C SER A 257 -0.45 -1.42 9.47
N SER A 258 -1.30 -1.26 8.47
CA SER A 258 -1.98 -2.32 7.74
C SER A 258 -1.26 -2.62 6.44
N LYS A 259 -1.11 -3.90 6.12
CA LYS A 259 -0.42 -4.36 4.91
C LYS A 259 -1.15 -5.55 4.30
N ALA A 260 -1.35 -5.53 2.99
CA ALA A 260 -1.79 -6.71 2.25
C ALA A 260 -0.63 -7.69 2.03
N GLY A 261 -0.75 -8.89 2.61
CA GLY A 261 0.23 -9.97 2.48
C GLY A 261 1.47 -9.81 3.35
N ASN A 262 2.30 -10.85 3.41
CA ASN A 262 3.43 -10.96 4.35
C ASN A 262 4.66 -10.12 3.97
N LYS A 263 4.64 -9.41 2.83
CA LYS A 263 5.75 -8.59 2.32
C LYS A 263 5.25 -7.22 1.88
N GLY A 264 4.72 -6.43 2.82
CA GLY A 264 4.33 -5.05 2.50
C GLY A 264 5.53 -4.14 2.27
N ALA A 265 5.29 -2.93 1.77
CA ALA A 265 6.36 -1.97 1.52
C ALA A 265 7.15 -1.66 2.80
N SER A 266 8.47 -1.88 2.77
CA SER A 266 9.40 -1.43 3.83
C SER A 266 9.35 0.10 4.00
N PRO A 267 8.90 0.63 5.15
CA PRO A 267 8.88 2.07 5.42
C PRO A 267 10.28 2.69 5.34
N SER A 268 10.36 3.98 4.98
CA SER A 268 11.64 4.70 4.94
C SER A 268 12.12 5.05 6.34
N ILE A 269 13.42 4.88 6.61
CA ILE A 269 14.03 5.29 7.89
C ILE A 269 13.99 6.82 8.05
N TRP A 270 14.00 7.58 6.94
CA TRP A 270 14.06 9.04 6.96
C TRP A 270 12.77 9.66 7.48
N LYS A 271 11.61 9.09 7.15
CA LYS A 271 10.30 9.59 7.59
C LYS A 271 9.86 9.00 8.92
N ASN A 272 10.23 7.76 9.21
CA ASN A 272 9.65 7.02 10.33
C ASN A 272 10.59 6.88 11.53
N ILE A 273 11.91 7.06 11.36
CA ILE A 273 12.88 6.87 12.43
C ILE A 273 13.59 8.18 12.75
N MET A 274 14.25 8.79 11.77
CA MET A 274 15.10 9.97 11.99
C MET A 274 14.41 11.15 12.70
N PRO A 275 13.15 11.53 12.39
CA PRO A 275 12.47 12.66 13.04
C PRO A 275 12.19 12.43 14.53
N TYR A 276 12.22 11.17 14.96
CA TYR A 276 11.75 10.74 16.27
C TYR A 276 12.87 10.17 17.15
N LEU A 277 14.11 10.13 16.64
CA LEU A 277 15.28 9.80 17.44
C LEU A 277 15.46 10.90 18.50
N LYS A 278 15.48 10.49 19.77
CA LYS A 278 15.70 11.41 20.89
C LYS A 278 17.19 11.79 20.95
N PRO A 279 17.57 13.07 20.79
CA PRO A 279 18.97 13.49 20.76
C PRO A 279 19.75 13.07 22.00
N ASN A 280 19.11 13.14 23.19
CA ASN A 280 19.73 12.81 24.47
C ASN A 280 20.00 11.30 24.66
N LYS A 281 19.60 10.46 23.70
CA LYS A 281 19.92 9.02 23.65
C LYS A 281 20.93 8.68 22.56
N LEU A 282 21.38 9.68 21.82
CA LEU A 282 22.48 9.58 20.88
C LEU A 282 23.72 10.04 21.62
N ASP A 283 24.72 9.17 21.70
CA ASP A 283 25.90 9.43 22.50
C ASP A 283 26.85 10.24 21.61
N SER A 284 27.00 11.54 21.87
CA SER A 284 27.69 12.45 20.93
C SER A 284 29.15 12.09 20.64
N ASN A 285 29.71 11.13 21.39
CA ASN A 285 31.05 10.60 21.24
C ASN A 285 31.14 9.26 20.49
N THR A 286 30.04 8.68 20.01
CA THR A 286 30.11 7.44 19.23
C THR A 286 30.22 7.69 17.72
N ASN A 287 31.17 7.00 17.07
CA ASN A 287 31.37 7.01 15.62
C ASN A 287 30.27 6.23 14.84
N ALA A 288 29.11 6.03 15.46
CA ALA A 288 28.05 5.16 14.96
C ALA A 288 27.36 5.75 13.71
N THR A 289 27.02 4.89 12.77
CA THR A 289 26.38 5.27 11.49
C THR A 289 25.07 6.03 11.72
N LEU A 290 24.24 5.58 12.66
CA LEU A 290 22.95 6.20 12.96
C LEU A 290 23.07 7.66 13.41
N GLU A 291 24.09 7.97 14.21
CA GLU A 291 24.30 9.31 14.79
C GLU A 291 24.84 10.29 13.76
N LYS A 292 25.79 9.82 12.94
CA LYS A 292 26.28 10.55 11.77
C LYS A 292 25.13 10.90 10.82
N LEU A 293 24.25 9.94 10.54
CA LEU A 293 23.05 10.17 9.74
C LEU A 293 22.08 11.16 10.38
N TYR A 294 21.84 11.05 11.68
CA TYR A 294 20.98 11.98 12.42
C TYR A 294 21.51 13.42 12.31
N ASN A 295 22.80 13.62 12.54
CA ASN A 295 23.44 14.93 12.45
C ASN A 295 23.38 15.50 11.02
N ILE A 296 23.57 14.66 10.01
CA ILE A 296 23.40 15.07 8.60
C ILE A 296 21.96 15.52 8.32
N CYS A 297 20.96 14.75 8.77
CA CYS A 297 19.56 15.11 8.60
C CYS A 297 19.24 16.44 9.30
N LYS A 298 19.69 16.59 10.55
CA LYS A 298 19.50 17.80 11.35
C LYS A 298 20.09 19.03 10.65
N ASN A 299 21.31 18.91 10.12
CA ASN A 299 21.99 20.01 9.45
C ASN A 299 21.29 20.40 8.13
N ILE A 300 20.85 19.42 7.34
CA ILE A 300 20.18 19.66 6.05
C ILE A 300 18.76 20.25 6.25
N ASP A 301 18.09 19.91 7.34
CA ASP A 301 16.72 20.37 7.64
C ASP A 301 16.68 21.62 8.55
N GLY A 302 17.84 22.17 8.93
CA GLY A 302 17.88 23.37 9.78
C GLY A 302 17.41 23.12 11.22
N GLY A 303 17.62 21.91 11.73
CA GLY A 303 17.29 21.52 13.11
C GLY A 303 16.14 20.50 13.21
N LYS A 304 14.95 20.83 12.69
CA LYS A 304 13.78 19.93 12.76
C LYS A 304 13.77 18.96 11.59
N ILE A 305 14.16 17.71 11.83
CA ILE A 305 14.20 16.66 10.79
C ILE A 305 12.77 16.36 10.30
N THR A 306 12.56 16.51 9.00
CA THR A 306 11.30 16.30 8.28
C THR A 306 11.23 14.95 7.56
N GLY A 307 12.39 14.36 7.26
CA GLY A 307 12.48 13.10 6.52
C GLY A 307 12.17 13.21 5.03
N ARG A 308 11.98 14.42 4.49
CA ARG A 308 11.56 14.65 3.09
C ARG A 308 12.73 14.66 2.11
N LYS A 309 13.96 14.93 2.57
CA LYS A 309 15.16 15.11 1.72
C LYS A 309 16.06 13.85 1.68
N GLY A 310 15.45 12.67 1.62
CA GLY A 310 16.14 11.37 1.71
C GLY A 310 17.37 11.23 0.81
N MET A 311 17.29 11.67 -0.46
CA MET A 311 18.43 11.65 -1.39
C MET A 311 19.58 12.56 -0.95
N GLN A 312 19.27 13.74 -0.39
CA GLN A 312 20.29 14.68 0.08
C GLN A 312 21.03 14.10 1.28
N TYR A 313 20.32 13.44 2.21
CA TYR A 313 20.93 12.77 3.35
C TYR A 313 21.89 11.67 2.88
N VAL A 314 21.47 10.85 1.92
CA VAL A 314 22.28 9.74 1.36
C VAL A 314 23.54 10.26 0.68
N TYR A 315 23.44 11.28 -0.18
CA TYR A 315 24.61 11.80 -0.89
C TYR A 315 25.56 12.56 0.04
N ARG A 316 25.04 13.30 1.02
CA ARG A 316 25.87 13.96 2.03
C ARG A 316 26.62 12.94 2.88
N TYR A 317 25.97 11.85 3.29
CA TYR A 317 26.62 10.76 4.02
C TYR A 317 27.63 10.01 3.13
N GLY A 318 27.25 9.68 1.90
CA GLY A 318 28.11 8.93 0.98
C GLY A 318 29.41 9.65 0.66
N VAL A 319 29.32 10.92 0.25
CA VAL A 319 30.51 11.72 -0.07
C VAL A 319 31.39 11.93 1.17
N LYS A 320 30.78 12.26 2.33
CA LYS A 320 31.53 12.59 3.53
C LYS A 320 32.07 11.38 4.28
N GLU A 321 31.21 10.42 4.61
CA GLU A 321 31.51 9.34 5.55
C GLU A 321 31.96 8.05 4.85
N ILE A 322 31.52 7.81 3.60
CA ILE A 322 31.95 6.62 2.83
C ILE A 322 33.20 6.95 2.01
N LEU A 323 33.19 8.07 1.28
CA LEU A 323 34.29 8.44 0.37
C LEU A 323 35.33 9.36 1.03
N ASN A 324 35.08 9.85 2.25
CA ASN A 324 35.98 10.71 3.01
C ASN A 324 36.33 12.06 2.34
N TYR A 325 35.39 12.63 1.57
CA TYR A 325 35.53 13.96 0.99
C TYR A 325 34.94 15.03 1.92
N GLU A 326 35.56 16.22 1.92
CA GLU A 326 35.03 17.36 2.65
C GLU A 326 33.79 17.92 1.96
N VAL A 327 32.76 18.25 2.75
CA VAL A 327 31.45 18.67 2.25
C VAL A 327 30.99 19.98 2.89
N GLY A 328 30.51 20.93 2.10
CA GLY A 328 30.23 22.30 2.58
C GLY A 328 30.22 23.34 1.46
N PRO A 329 30.08 24.64 1.78
CA PRO A 329 30.35 25.70 0.83
C PRO A 329 31.84 25.74 0.47
N THR A 330 32.18 26.15 -0.76
CA THR A 330 33.58 26.36 -1.18
C THR A 330 34.26 27.33 -0.21
N THR A 331 35.34 26.89 0.43
CA THR A 331 36.17 27.73 1.29
C THR A 331 37.50 28.01 0.60
N ARG A 332 38.09 29.17 0.88
CA ARG A 332 39.47 29.46 0.49
C ARG A 332 40.37 29.12 1.67
N ASP A 333 41.48 28.45 1.41
CA ASP A 333 42.51 28.26 2.42
C ASP A 333 43.22 29.59 2.74
N GLY A 334 44.08 29.59 3.76
CA GLY A 334 44.87 30.78 4.15
C GLY A 334 45.84 31.29 3.07
N SER A 335 45.95 30.59 1.93
CA SER A 335 46.73 31.00 0.76
C SER A 335 45.86 31.53 -0.39
N GLY A 336 44.53 31.59 -0.21
CA GLY A 336 43.58 32.03 -1.22
C GLY A 336 43.21 30.98 -2.27
N LYS A 337 43.72 29.75 -2.16
CA LYS A 337 43.33 28.63 -3.03
C LYS A 337 42.00 28.06 -2.57
N GLU A 338 41.11 27.78 -3.53
CA GLU A 338 39.86 27.09 -3.23
C GLU A 338 40.17 25.69 -2.71
N LYS A 339 39.71 25.40 -1.49
CA LYS A 339 39.68 24.04 -0.96
C LYS A 339 38.58 23.30 -1.72
N ALA A 340 38.91 22.15 -2.30
CA ALA A 340 37.96 21.35 -3.07
C ALA A 340 36.89 20.75 -2.14
N VAL A 341 35.86 21.54 -1.84
CA VAL A 341 34.71 21.11 -1.05
C VAL A 341 33.64 20.59 -2.01
N VAL A 342 33.19 19.36 -1.82
CA VAL A 342 32.19 18.75 -2.68
C VAL A 342 30.80 19.20 -2.23
N ASN A 343 30.01 19.76 -3.15
CA ASN A 343 28.56 19.91 -2.95
C ASN A 343 27.86 18.61 -3.37
N PRO A 344 27.34 17.79 -2.43
CA PRO A 344 26.77 16.49 -2.77
C PRO A 344 25.47 16.58 -3.57
N GLN A 345 24.74 17.69 -3.46
CA GLN A 345 23.53 17.91 -4.25
C GLN A 345 23.87 18.20 -5.71
N ASP A 346 24.91 19.01 -5.95
CA ASP A 346 25.38 19.29 -7.31
C ASP A 346 25.96 18.02 -7.94
N PHE A 347 26.75 17.25 -7.18
CA PHE A 347 27.25 15.96 -7.63
C PHE A 347 26.11 15.01 -8.04
N TYR A 348 25.07 14.87 -7.22
CA TYR A 348 23.88 14.09 -7.58
C TYR A 348 23.20 14.61 -8.85
N ASN A 349 22.96 15.92 -8.95
CA ASN A 349 22.27 16.53 -10.08
C ASN A 349 23.03 16.30 -11.39
N VAL A 350 24.36 16.38 -11.32
CA VAL A 350 25.27 16.19 -12.43
C VAL A 350 25.28 14.74 -12.91
N LEU A 351 25.38 13.77 -11.99
CA LEU A 351 25.24 12.35 -12.31
C LEU A 351 23.87 12.05 -12.93
N LYS A 352 22.80 12.60 -12.36
CA LYS A 352 21.42 12.42 -12.87
C LYS A 352 21.24 13.00 -14.26
N ALA A 353 21.92 14.10 -14.59
CA ALA A 353 21.84 14.75 -15.90
C ALA A 353 22.65 14.04 -16.99
N GLY A 354 23.58 13.14 -16.62
CA GLY A 354 24.46 12.45 -17.56
C GLY A 354 25.37 13.40 -18.36
N LYS A 355 25.65 14.59 -17.82
CA LYS A 355 26.45 15.63 -18.49
C LYS A 355 27.93 15.49 -18.12
N PRO A 356 28.86 15.98 -18.97
CA PRO A 356 30.27 16.12 -18.61
C PRO A 356 30.39 16.92 -17.32
N TYR A 357 31.24 16.47 -16.41
CA TYR A 357 31.30 16.99 -15.07
C TYR A 357 32.72 17.37 -14.65
N PRO A 358 32.88 18.20 -13.61
CA PRO A 358 34.20 18.63 -13.17
C PRO A 358 35.11 17.43 -12.84
N PRO A 359 36.42 17.46 -13.19
CA PRO A 359 37.33 16.33 -12.97
C PRO A 359 37.38 15.80 -11.53
N VAL A 360 37.08 16.65 -10.54
CA VAL A 360 36.97 16.24 -9.13
C VAL A 360 35.93 15.13 -8.93
N TYR A 361 34.87 15.08 -9.72
CA TYR A 361 33.84 14.04 -9.62
C TYR A 361 34.25 12.71 -10.27
N ASP A 362 35.21 12.70 -11.21
CA ASP A 362 35.78 11.45 -11.74
C ASP A 362 36.51 10.69 -10.62
N ASN A 363 37.31 11.40 -9.83
CA ASN A 363 38.00 10.84 -8.69
C ASN A 363 37.03 10.25 -7.66
N ILE A 364 35.91 10.93 -7.39
CA ILE A 364 34.86 10.45 -6.48
C ILE A 364 34.25 9.13 -6.99
N ILE A 365 34.02 8.99 -8.29
CA ILE A 365 33.47 7.76 -8.88
C ILE A 365 34.51 6.64 -8.85
N LEU A 366 35.77 6.93 -9.17
CA LEU A 366 36.86 5.97 -9.11
C LEU A 366 37.07 5.43 -7.68
N ASP A 367 37.03 6.31 -6.68
CA ASP A 367 37.12 5.92 -5.27
C ASP A 367 35.92 5.07 -4.85
N ALA A 368 34.71 5.41 -5.29
CA ALA A 368 33.53 4.58 -5.06
C ALA A 368 33.67 3.19 -5.67
N ILE A 369 34.19 3.08 -6.90
CA ILE A 369 34.47 1.78 -7.56
C ILE A 369 35.53 0.99 -6.77
N LYS A 370 36.59 1.65 -6.31
CA LYS A 370 37.65 1.02 -5.52
C LYS A 370 37.11 0.47 -4.21
N ILE A 371 36.34 1.27 -3.47
CA ILE A 371 35.70 0.85 -2.23
C ILE A 371 34.75 -0.31 -2.50
N GLN A 372 33.87 -0.19 -3.50
CA GLN A 372 32.93 -1.23 -3.90
C GLN A 372 33.62 -2.58 -4.18
N LYS A 373 34.74 -2.59 -4.90
CA LYS A 373 35.51 -3.81 -5.20
C LYS A 373 36.21 -4.41 -3.98
N SER A 374 36.48 -3.60 -2.96
CA SER A 374 37.09 -4.03 -1.69
C SER A 374 36.10 -4.48 -0.62
N LEU A 375 34.79 -4.34 -0.85
CA LEU A 375 33.77 -4.68 0.15
C LEU A 375 33.78 -6.17 0.50
N ASN A 376 33.84 -6.46 1.80
CA ASN A 376 33.65 -7.81 2.31
C ASN A 376 32.18 -8.23 2.13
N SER A 377 31.92 -9.28 1.35
CA SER A 377 30.55 -9.71 1.04
C SER A 377 29.77 -10.28 2.22
N THR A 378 30.44 -10.62 3.32
CA THR A 378 29.80 -11.08 4.56
C THR A 378 29.29 -9.89 5.39
N GLU A 379 30.05 -8.80 5.45
CA GLU A 379 29.68 -7.56 6.13
C GLU A 379 28.73 -6.72 5.25
N PHE A 380 29.02 -6.59 3.96
CA PHE A 380 28.31 -5.72 3.03
C PHE A 380 27.53 -6.50 1.97
N LYS A 381 26.67 -7.42 2.44
CA LYS A 381 25.92 -8.35 1.58
C LYS A 381 25.14 -7.68 0.47
N SER A 382 24.53 -6.52 0.71
CA SER A 382 23.68 -5.86 -0.28
C SER A 382 24.47 -4.94 -1.19
N ALA A 383 25.48 -4.26 -0.67
CA ALA A 383 26.33 -3.34 -1.41
C ALA A 383 27.30 -4.09 -2.33
N SER A 384 27.95 -5.17 -1.87
CA SER A 384 28.97 -5.93 -2.62
C SER A 384 28.45 -6.71 -3.84
N SER A 385 27.21 -6.47 -4.28
CA SER A 385 26.61 -7.18 -5.41
C SER A 385 27.24 -6.78 -6.75
N THR A 386 27.43 -7.75 -7.64
CA THR A 386 27.95 -7.54 -9.00
C THR A 386 27.14 -6.49 -9.77
N ALA A 387 25.82 -6.47 -9.59
CA ALA A 387 24.94 -5.50 -10.23
C ALA A 387 25.26 -4.05 -9.86
N VAL A 388 25.64 -3.79 -8.59
CA VAL A 388 26.04 -2.45 -8.13
C VAL A 388 27.41 -2.10 -8.70
N THR A 389 28.36 -3.04 -8.72
CA THR A 389 29.69 -2.82 -9.31
C THR A 389 29.59 -2.45 -10.79
N THR A 390 28.86 -3.23 -11.59
CA THR A 390 28.64 -2.93 -13.01
C THR A 390 27.91 -1.61 -13.24
N ALA A 391 26.93 -1.27 -12.38
CA ALA A 391 26.23 0.01 -12.48
C ALA A 391 27.15 1.20 -12.15
N LEU A 392 28.04 1.06 -11.16
CA LEU A 392 29.02 2.08 -10.80
C LEU A 392 30.06 2.30 -11.90
N GLU A 393 30.57 1.24 -12.51
CA GLU A 393 31.50 1.32 -13.64
C GLU A 393 30.89 2.01 -14.87
N LYS A 394 29.55 1.96 -14.99
CA LYS A 394 28.79 2.68 -16.01
C LYS A 394 28.34 4.09 -15.57
N GLY A 395 28.78 4.56 -14.41
CA GLY A 395 28.43 5.89 -13.87
C GLY A 395 27.00 6.05 -13.34
N VAL A 396 26.20 4.99 -13.31
CA VAL A 396 24.76 5.04 -12.92
C VAL A 396 24.46 4.36 -11.58
N GLY A 397 25.47 3.82 -10.91
CA GLY A 397 25.32 3.02 -9.68
C GLY A 397 25.43 3.79 -8.36
N MET A 398 25.76 5.09 -8.38
CA MET A 398 26.17 5.83 -7.18
C MET A 398 25.09 5.85 -6.08
N SER A 399 23.84 6.15 -6.45
CA SER A 399 22.72 6.16 -5.50
C SER A 399 22.51 4.78 -4.86
N SER A 400 22.55 3.72 -5.67
CA SER A 400 22.40 2.34 -5.21
C SER A 400 23.53 1.93 -4.28
N PHE A 401 24.77 2.28 -4.62
CA PHE A 401 25.94 2.04 -3.79
C PHE A 401 25.80 2.67 -2.41
N PHE A 402 25.54 3.98 -2.33
CA PHE A 402 25.38 4.66 -1.05
C PHE A 402 24.22 4.11 -0.23
N CYS A 403 23.04 3.88 -0.83
CA CYS A 403 21.89 3.36 -0.09
C CYS A 403 22.17 1.98 0.52
N ARG A 404 22.78 1.07 -0.26
CA ARG A 404 23.09 -0.29 0.18
C ARG A 404 24.22 -0.31 1.20
N TYR A 405 25.26 0.51 1.02
CA TYR A 405 26.34 0.64 1.98
C TYR A 405 25.84 1.16 3.33
N ILE A 406 25.02 2.21 3.33
CA ILE A 406 24.40 2.75 4.55
C ILE A 406 23.58 1.66 5.25
N SER A 407 22.78 0.92 4.49
CA SER A 407 21.96 -0.16 5.02
C SER A 407 22.79 -1.27 5.65
N ASP A 408 23.84 -1.73 4.97
CA ASP A 408 24.72 -2.78 5.49
C ASP A 408 25.45 -2.30 6.75
N LYS A 409 25.96 -1.06 6.79
CA LYS A 409 26.55 -0.48 8.01
C LYS A 409 25.56 -0.46 9.18
N LEU A 410 24.33 0.02 8.96
CA LEU A 410 23.30 0.01 9.99
C LEU A 410 22.99 -1.41 10.47
N ASN A 411 22.94 -2.39 9.57
CA ASN A 411 22.65 -3.79 9.90
C ASN A 411 23.77 -4.46 10.71
N ASN A 412 25.01 -3.98 10.59
CA ASN A 412 26.15 -4.51 11.36
C ASN A 412 26.37 -3.80 12.70
N GLU A 413 25.62 -2.72 12.98
CA GLU A 413 25.71 -1.97 14.23
C GLU A 413 24.51 -2.28 15.13
N ILE A 414 24.65 -3.28 16.02
CA ILE A 414 23.57 -3.73 16.92
C ILE A 414 22.95 -2.57 17.73
N ASN A 415 23.78 -1.67 18.25
CA ASN A 415 23.32 -0.49 19.01
C ASN A 415 22.50 0.47 18.14
N SER A 416 22.86 0.64 16.87
CA SER A 416 22.09 1.44 15.92
C SER A 416 20.73 0.80 15.67
N LEU A 417 20.69 -0.52 15.41
CA LEU A 417 19.43 -1.26 15.25
C LEU A 417 18.56 -1.21 16.50
N ASP A 418 19.14 -1.31 17.69
CA ASP A 418 18.41 -1.22 18.96
C ASP A 418 17.82 0.17 19.19
N LYS A 419 18.56 1.25 18.93
CA LYS A 419 18.04 2.62 19.01
C LYS A 419 16.93 2.85 17.98
N MET A 420 17.09 2.36 16.76
CA MET A 420 16.08 2.40 15.71
C MET A 420 14.82 1.62 16.11
N ARG A 421 14.99 0.38 16.58
CA ARG A 421 13.91 -0.47 17.10
C ARG A 421 13.19 0.24 18.23
N ASN A 422 13.90 0.70 19.26
CA ASN A 422 13.30 1.42 20.39
C ASN A 422 12.52 2.68 19.98
N THR A 423 12.92 3.33 18.89
CA THR A 423 12.20 4.49 18.33
C THR A 423 10.90 4.09 17.63
N VAL A 424 10.86 2.90 17.03
CA VAL A 424 9.67 2.30 16.43
C VAL A 424 8.78 1.67 17.50
N SER A 425 9.36 0.90 18.42
CA SER A 425 8.72 0.15 19.50
C SER A 425 8.26 1.02 20.68
N GLY A 426 8.89 2.18 20.90
CA GLY A 426 8.41 3.21 21.83
C GLY A 426 7.09 3.84 21.38
N ARG A 427 6.59 3.45 20.21
CA ARG A 427 5.24 3.69 19.72
C ARG A 427 4.54 2.35 19.79
N VAL A 428 3.39 2.31 20.47
CA VAL A 428 2.54 1.11 20.51
C VAL A 428 1.86 0.95 19.13
N VAL A 429 2.67 0.59 18.13
CA VAL A 429 2.25 0.36 16.75
C VAL A 429 2.17 -1.13 16.53
N TYR A 430 0.99 -1.58 16.15
CA TYR A 430 0.73 -2.92 15.68
C TYR A 430 0.94 -2.96 14.17
N GLN A 431 1.61 -3.99 13.70
CA GLN A 431 1.59 -4.31 12.27
C GLN A 431 0.54 -5.37 12.04
N ALA A 432 -0.41 -5.05 11.15
CA ALA A 432 -1.50 -5.92 10.78
C ALA A 432 -1.34 -6.37 9.33
N TYR A 433 -1.02 -7.65 9.14
CA TYR A 433 -0.83 -8.24 7.83
C TYR A 433 -2.07 -9.03 7.44
N LEU A 434 -2.84 -8.54 6.46
CA LEU A 434 -3.93 -9.32 5.88
C LEU A 434 -3.34 -10.56 5.19
N ASN A 435 -3.76 -11.74 5.62
CA ASN A 435 -3.32 -13.00 5.05
C ASN A 435 -3.93 -13.16 3.65
N THR A 436 -3.19 -12.75 2.63
CA THR A 436 -3.67 -12.74 1.24
C THR A 436 -4.10 -14.11 0.71
N PRO A 437 -3.43 -15.24 1.00
CA PRO A 437 -3.94 -16.56 0.65
C PRO A 437 -5.32 -16.88 1.25
N LYS A 438 -5.54 -16.54 2.53
CA LYS A 438 -6.85 -16.71 3.18
C LYS A 438 -7.88 -15.76 2.58
N PHE A 439 -7.51 -14.49 2.38
CA PHE A 439 -8.38 -13.47 1.81
C PHE A 439 -8.89 -13.86 0.43
N LYS A 440 -8.02 -14.36 -0.45
CA LYS A 440 -8.40 -14.85 -1.80
C LYS A 440 -9.39 -16.02 -1.79
N LYS A 441 -9.40 -16.79 -0.71
CA LYS A 441 -10.36 -17.88 -0.45
C LYS A 441 -11.59 -17.41 0.33
N GLY A 442 -11.73 -16.10 0.51
CA GLY A 442 -12.85 -15.51 1.21
C GLY A 442 -12.64 -15.31 2.70
N LYS A 443 -11.52 -15.72 3.30
CA LYS A 443 -11.36 -15.64 4.76
C LYS A 443 -10.61 -14.39 5.19
N ILE A 444 -11.20 -13.58 6.06
CA ILE A 444 -10.54 -12.39 6.62
C ILE A 444 -9.73 -12.79 7.84
N TYR A 445 -8.41 -12.65 7.75
CA TYR A 445 -7.49 -12.99 8.83
C TYR A 445 -6.27 -12.09 8.78
N PHE A 446 -5.92 -11.52 9.92
CA PHE A 446 -4.78 -10.64 10.12
C PHE A 446 -3.75 -11.31 11.02
N THR A 447 -2.51 -11.37 10.54
CA THR A 447 -1.38 -11.57 11.44
C THR A 447 -1.05 -10.23 12.09
N THR A 448 -1.43 -10.07 13.35
CA THR A 448 -1.14 -8.90 14.18
C THR A 448 0.06 -9.18 15.07
N LYS A 449 1.03 -8.27 15.06
CA LYS A 449 2.21 -8.36 15.95
C LYS A 449 2.59 -6.97 16.48
N LYS A 450 2.92 -6.89 17.78
CA LYS A 450 3.47 -5.67 18.39
C LYS A 450 4.87 -5.40 17.87
N ALA A 451 5.15 -4.16 17.44
CA ALA A 451 6.48 -3.78 16.95
C ALA A 451 7.62 -3.95 17.99
N THR A 452 7.30 -4.05 19.29
CA THR A 452 8.28 -4.34 20.36
C THR A 452 8.88 -5.74 20.29
N LYS A 453 8.19 -6.71 19.67
CA LYS A 453 8.65 -8.11 19.53
C LYS A 453 9.40 -8.38 18.23
N ALA A 454 9.69 -7.35 17.43
CA ALA A 454 10.38 -7.50 16.16
C ALA A 454 11.88 -7.21 16.27
N SER A 455 12.68 -7.95 15.51
CA SER A 455 14.00 -7.49 15.08
C SER A 455 13.84 -6.50 13.92
N LEU A 456 14.71 -5.49 13.85
CA LEU A 456 14.70 -4.49 12.80
C LEU A 456 15.88 -4.76 11.87
N ILE A 457 15.63 -4.83 10.56
CA ILE A 457 16.67 -4.84 9.53
C ILE A 457 16.43 -3.69 8.56
N THR A 458 17.49 -3.06 8.08
CA THR A 458 17.43 -2.04 7.04
C THR A 458 17.66 -2.64 5.66
N THR A 459 17.14 -1.97 4.63
CA THR A 459 17.35 -2.33 3.22
C THR A 459 17.63 -1.08 2.39
N GLY A 460 18.70 -1.09 1.59
CA GLY A 460 19.01 -0.05 0.60
C GLY A 460 18.74 -0.44 -0.86
N SER A 461 18.17 -1.64 -1.07
CA SER A 461 18.11 -2.31 -2.38
C SER A 461 16.75 -2.22 -3.09
N LYS A 462 15.85 -1.34 -2.61
CA LYS A 462 14.47 -1.25 -3.13
C LYS A 462 14.37 -0.73 -4.56
N SER A 463 15.35 0.04 -5.03
CA SER A 463 15.42 0.45 -6.44
C SER A 463 16.52 -0.36 -7.15
N GLY A 464 16.33 -0.55 -8.47
CA GLY A 464 17.30 -1.25 -9.31
C GLY A 464 18.68 -0.58 -9.28
N ALA A 465 19.74 -1.37 -9.43
CA ALA A 465 21.13 -0.92 -9.26
C ALA A 465 21.50 0.26 -10.17
N THR A 466 20.89 0.36 -11.35
CA THR A 466 21.13 1.39 -12.37
C THR A 466 20.29 2.67 -12.20
N LYS A 467 19.41 2.73 -11.19
CA LYS A 467 18.50 3.87 -11.01
C LYS A 467 19.15 4.95 -10.14
N ILE A 468 19.63 6.03 -10.76
CA ILE A 468 20.17 7.19 -10.02
C ILE A 468 19.06 7.90 -9.22
N ASP A 469 17.85 8.02 -9.79
CA ASP A 469 16.72 8.70 -9.13
C ASP A 469 15.86 7.73 -8.30
N MET A 470 16.15 7.64 -7.01
CA MET A 470 15.48 6.72 -6.08
C MET A 470 14.47 7.47 -5.20
N SER A 471 13.19 7.14 -5.32
CA SER A 471 12.14 7.64 -4.42
C SER A 471 12.13 6.93 -3.06
N ASN A 472 12.75 5.76 -2.97
CA ASN A 472 12.92 4.94 -1.75
C ASN A 472 14.39 4.53 -1.61
N THR A 473 15.12 5.27 -0.78
CA THR A 473 16.57 5.08 -0.59
C THR A 473 16.88 4.02 0.46
N VAL A 474 16.79 4.37 1.75
CA VAL A 474 17.01 3.45 2.86
C VAL A 474 15.70 3.24 3.61
N ASN A 475 15.34 1.97 3.74
CA ASN A 475 14.09 1.50 4.32
C ASN A 475 14.37 0.48 5.43
N TYR A 476 13.35 0.10 6.21
CA TYR A 476 13.47 -0.94 7.22
C TYR A 476 12.31 -1.94 7.16
N ASN A 477 12.59 -3.15 7.60
CA ASN A 477 11.63 -4.21 7.83
C ASN A 477 11.67 -4.61 9.31
N LEU A 478 10.50 -4.91 9.84
CA LEU A 478 10.37 -5.58 11.12
C LEU A 478 10.25 -7.08 10.83
N ILE A 479 11.23 -7.85 11.28
CA ILE A 479 11.21 -9.30 11.23
C ILE A 479 10.72 -9.77 12.59
N PHE A 480 9.65 -10.55 12.58
CA PHE A 480 9.13 -11.13 13.80
C PHE A 480 9.56 -12.58 13.85
N GLU A 481 10.31 -12.94 14.88
CA GLU A 481 10.59 -14.34 15.19
C GLU A 481 9.26 -15.06 15.43
N ASN A 482 9.18 -16.32 14.99
CA ASN A 482 7.98 -17.14 15.09
C ASN A 482 7.92 -17.86 16.43
#